data_AF-A0A937SA48-F1
#
_entry.id   AF-A0A937SA48-F1
#
_cell.length_a   1.000
_cell.length_b   1.000
_cell.length_c   1.000
_cell.angle_alpha   90.00
_cell.angle_beta   90.00
_cell.angle_gamma   90.00
#
_symmetry.space_group_name_H-M   'P 1'
#
loop_
_entity.id
_entity.type
_entity.pdbx_description
1 polymer ?
#
loop_
_entity_poly.entity_id
_entity_poly.type
_entity_poly.pdbx_seq_one_letter_code
_entity_poly.pdbx_strand_id
1 'polypeptide(L)'
;MTGFIRGLFSKRQPDEAATPKPERVKPEKAKPLPQRTQQNSDAYFLDADSASSMGDIDYMRTVKNIKRTYAKTINGVVPDLNVEVSAMTAKKRRQMEAAQSSFGVAPSNPTPTPTPAQVRERRRADSSMDMFRNMAKDIRKP
;
A
#
# COMPACT_ATOMS: atom_id res chain seq x y z
N MET A 1 -19.39 2.29 -56.27
CA MET A 1 -18.00 2.57 -55.86
C MET A 1 -17.47 1.34 -55.14
N THR A 2 -16.46 0.75 -55.75
CA THR A 2 -15.88 -0.58 -55.51
C THR A 2 -14.97 -0.60 -54.28
N GLY A 3 -15.00 -1.69 -53.52
CA GLY A 3 -14.31 -1.85 -52.24
C GLY A 3 -12.78 -1.92 -52.31
N PHE A 4 -12.13 -1.45 -51.25
CA PHE A 4 -10.68 -1.34 -51.09
C PHE A 4 -10.11 -2.34 -50.08
N ILE A 5 -10.63 -3.57 -49.99
CA ILE A 5 -9.93 -4.63 -49.25
C ILE A 5 -8.88 -5.24 -50.18
N ARG A 6 -7.80 -4.49 -50.38
CA ARG A 6 -6.57 -4.95 -51.03
C ARG A 6 -5.85 -5.83 -50.00
N GLY A 7 -5.94 -7.14 -50.19
CA GLY A 7 -5.32 -8.14 -49.33
C GLY A 7 -3.83 -7.89 -49.07
N LEU A 8 -3.44 -8.00 -47.81
CA LEU A 8 -2.06 -7.94 -47.34
C LEU A 8 -1.64 -9.26 -46.67
N PHE A 9 -2.03 -10.40 -47.23
CA PHE A 9 -1.51 -11.69 -46.76
C PHE A 9 -1.41 -12.67 -47.92
N SER A 10 -0.25 -12.69 -48.58
CA SER A 10 0.23 -13.84 -49.35
C SER A 10 1.72 -13.69 -49.68
N LYS A 11 2.54 -14.52 -49.00
CA LYS A 11 3.70 -15.29 -49.50
C LYS A 11 4.85 -15.31 -48.47
N ARG A 12 4.99 -16.46 -47.79
CA ARG A 12 6.30 -17.07 -47.56
C ARG A 12 6.19 -18.54 -47.97
N GLN A 13 6.99 -18.91 -48.97
CA GLN A 13 7.19 -20.27 -49.44
C GLN A 13 7.99 -21.07 -48.41
N PRO A 14 7.80 -22.39 -48.29
CA PRO A 14 8.68 -23.29 -47.56
C PRO A 14 9.65 -23.93 -48.56
N ASP A 15 10.95 -23.64 -48.46
CA ASP A 15 11.97 -24.46 -49.12
C ASP A 15 12.95 -24.97 -48.07
N GLU A 16 13.01 -26.29 -48.02
CA GLU A 16 13.99 -27.08 -47.27
C GLU A 16 15.41 -26.92 -47.84
N ALA A 17 16.36 -27.39 -47.02
CA ALA A 17 17.75 -27.74 -47.34
C ALA A 17 18.84 -26.68 -47.06
N ALA A 18 19.33 -26.66 -45.81
CA ALA A 18 20.77 -26.69 -45.51
C ALA A 18 21.01 -27.09 -44.04
N THR A 19 21.75 -28.16 -43.81
CA THR A 19 22.23 -28.68 -42.50
C THR A 19 23.53 -27.94 -42.04
N PRO A 20 24.24 -28.29 -40.94
CA PRO A 20 24.15 -27.61 -39.63
C PRO A 20 25.49 -27.06 -39.04
N LYS A 21 25.36 -26.26 -37.95
CA LYS A 21 26.33 -25.83 -36.88
C LYS A 21 27.33 -24.67 -37.18
N PRO A 22 27.83 -23.94 -36.14
CA PRO A 22 27.18 -23.49 -34.90
C PRO A 22 27.52 -22.01 -34.59
N GLU A 23 26.54 -21.14 -34.29
CA GLU A 23 26.85 -19.77 -33.86
C GLU A 23 26.05 -19.36 -32.61
N ARG A 24 26.75 -19.43 -31.48
CA ARG A 24 26.78 -18.42 -30.41
C ARG A 24 25.43 -17.81 -29.97
N VAL A 25 24.77 -18.55 -29.09
CA VAL A 25 24.19 -18.07 -27.81
C VAL A 25 23.93 -16.54 -27.73
N LYS A 26 22.67 -16.16 -27.94
CA LYS A 26 22.04 -15.06 -27.19
C LYS A 26 20.73 -15.59 -26.61
N PRO A 27 20.71 -16.08 -25.35
CA PRO A 27 19.47 -16.26 -24.64
C PRO A 27 18.90 -14.87 -24.38
N GLU A 28 17.63 -14.76 -24.76
CA GLU A 28 16.69 -13.73 -24.37
C GLU A 28 16.88 -13.33 -22.91
N LYS A 29 16.71 -12.04 -22.62
CA LYS A 29 16.67 -11.49 -21.26
C LYS A 29 15.58 -12.22 -20.46
N ALA A 30 15.97 -13.30 -19.81
CA ALA A 30 15.22 -13.89 -18.73
C ALA A 30 15.01 -12.81 -17.67
N LYS A 31 13.75 -12.60 -17.28
CA LYS A 31 13.43 -11.87 -16.05
C LYS A 31 14.28 -12.49 -14.94
N PRO A 32 15.08 -11.71 -14.18
CA PRO A 32 15.86 -12.30 -13.12
C PRO A 32 14.88 -12.92 -12.12
N LEU A 33 14.91 -14.26 -12.02
CA LEU A 33 14.35 -14.93 -10.85
C LEU A 33 15.06 -14.35 -9.62
N PRO A 34 14.39 -14.21 -8.47
CA PRO A 34 15.01 -13.67 -7.27
C PRO A 34 16.23 -14.53 -6.93
N GLN A 35 17.42 -13.98 -7.19
CA GLN A 35 18.68 -14.63 -6.85
C GLN A 35 18.74 -14.64 -5.33
N ARG A 36 18.54 -15.83 -4.76
CA ARG A 36 18.80 -16.08 -3.34
C ARG A 36 20.30 -15.84 -3.15
N THR A 37 20.64 -14.72 -2.53
CA THR A 37 22.01 -14.36 -2.15
C THR A 37 22.58 -15.54 -1.36
N GLN A 38 23.62 -16.18 -1.90
CA GLN A 38 24.29 -17.29 -1.22
C GLN A 38 25.02 -16.73 -0.01
N GLN A 39 24.47 -16.96 1.20
CA GLN A 39 25.08 -16.49 2.44
C GLN A 39 26.04 -17.54 2.99
N ASN A 40 27.33 -17.25 2.90
CA ASN A 40 28.40 -18.02 3.55
C ASN A 40 28.68 -17.43 4.94
N SER A 41 27.71 -17.47 5.86
CA SER A 41 27.87 -16.96 7.23
C SER A 41 27.16 -17.85 8.25
N ASP A 42 27.76 -18.00 9.42
CA ASP A 42 27.29 -18.87 10.53
C ASP A 42 25.93 -18.45 11.14
N ALA A 43 25.32 -17.38 10.65
CA ALA A 43 24.03 -16.87 11.10
C ALA A 43 23.09 -16.56 9.93
N TYR A 44 21.81 -16.87 10.14
CA TYR A 44 20.73 -16.68 9.17
C TYR A 44 20.11 -15.29 9.32
N PHE A 45 20.84 -14.26 8.89
CA PHE A 45 20.31 -12.90 8.87
C PHE A 45 19.62 -12.62 7.54
N LEU A 46 18.44 -12.01 7.63
CA LEU A 46 17.78 -11.43 6.47
C LEU A 46 18.46 -10.11 6.10
N ASP A 47 18.58 -9.85 4.80
CA ASP A 47 18.97 -8.55 4.29
C ASP A 47 17.94 -7.49 4.72
N ALA A 48 18.34 -6.23 4.93
CA ALA A 48 17.46 -5.18 5.45
C ALA A 48 16.15 -5.03 4.63
N ASP A 49 16.27 -5.19 3.32
CA ASP A 49 15.19 -5.11 2.36
C ASP A 49 14.18 -6.27 2.52
N SER A 50 14.68 -7.50 2.71
CA SER A 50 13.84 -8.68 2.95
C SER A 50 13.31 -8.76 4.39
N ALA A 51 14.01 -8.18 5.36
CA ALA A 51 13.58 -8.09 6.74
C ALA A 51 12.42 -7.07 6.94
N SER A 52 12.41 -5.99 6.15
CA SER A 52 11.46 -4.89 6.29
C SER A 52 10.22 -5.03 5.41
N SER A 53 10.37 -5.67 4.24
CA SER A 53 9.28 -5.89 3.29
C SER A 53 8.76 -7.31 3.38
N MET A 54 7.46 -7.49 3.67
CA MET A 54 6.79 -8.80 3.66
C MET A 54 6.42 -9.30 2.25
N GLY A 55 7.00 -8.73 1.19
CA GLY A 55 6.62 -9.03 -0.19
C GLY A 55 7.57 -8.43 -1.21
N ASP A 56 7.11 -8.35 -2.47
CA ASP A 56 7.90 -7.82 -3.60
C ASP A 56 8.34 -6.36 -3.36
N ILE A 57 9.64 -6.20 -3.19
CA ILE A 57 10.29 -4.95 -2.81
C ILE A 57 10.26 -3.96 -3.97
N ASP A 58 10.46 -4.46 -5.19
CA ASP A 58 10.44 -3.61 -6.37
C ASP A 58 9.03 -3.04 -6.55
N TYR A 59 8.01 -3.89 -6.40
CA TYR A 59 6.62 -3.45 -6.42
C TYR A 59 6.32 -2.39 -5.33
N MET A 60 6.78 -2.60 -4.09
CA MET A 60 6.58 -1.63 -3.00
C MET A 60 7.27 -0.28 -3.22
N ARG A 61 8.37 -0.27 -3.98
CA ARG A 61 9.11 0.95 -4.35
C ARG A 61 8.50 1.68 -5.54
N THR A 62 7.72 0.99 -6.39
CA THR A 62 7.11 1.62 -7.55
C THR A 62 6.07 2.68 -7.17
N VAL A 63 6.08 3.76 -7.93
CA VAL A 63 5.07 4.81 -7.90
C VAL A 63 4.02 4.51 -8.96
N LYS A 64 2.74 4.59 -8.60
CA LYS A 64 1.64 4.32 -9.52
C LYS A 64 0.71 5.52 -9.64
N ASN A 65 0.33 5.83 -10.87
CA ASN A 65 -0.70 6.82 -11.15
C ASN A 65 -2.05 6.13 -11.31
N ILE A 66 -3.00 6.51 -10.47
CA ILE A 66 -4.36 5.99 -10.48
C ILE A 66 -5.28 7.07 -11.03
N LYS A 67 -5.89 6.79 -12.19
CA LYS A 67 -6.93 7.62 -12.77
C LYS A 67 -8.29 7.22 -12.20
N ARG A 68 -8.93 8.11 -11.43
CA ARG A 68 -10.30 7.89 -10.95
C ARG A 68 -11.25 8.62 -11.88
N THR A 69 -12.10 7.85 -12.55
CA THR A 69 -13.17 8.37 -13.40
C THR A 69 -14.48 8.31 -12.63
N TYR A 70 -15.27 9.37 -12.72
CA TYR A 70 -16.60 9.44 -12.11
C TYR A 70 -17.67 9.53 -13.19
N ALA A 71 -18.90 9.19 -12.82
CA ALA A 71 -20.05 9.43 -13.68
C ALA A 71 -20.18 10.94 -13.99
N LYS A 72 -20.72 11.27 -15.17
CA LYS A 72 -20.95 12.65 -15.58
C LYS A 72 -21.90 13.33 -14.60
N THR A 73 -21.53 14.51 -14.14
CA THR A 73 -22.41 15.36 -13.32
C THR A 73 -23.46 16.04 -14.21
N ILE A 74 -24.49 16.63 -13.59
CA ILE A 74 -25.58 17.34 -14.29
C ILE A 74 -25.02 18.46 -15.20
N ASN A 75 -23.87 19.02 -14.83
CA ASN A 75 -23.17 20.06 -15.58
C ASN A 75 -22.23 19.52 -16.68
N GLY A 76 -22.20 18.20 -16.91
CA GLY A 76 -21.41 17.54 -17.94
C GLY A 76 -19.90 17.47 -17.66
N VAL A 77 -19.41 18.14 -16.62
CA VAL A 77 -17.99 18.13 -16.22
C VAL A 77 -17.72 16.94 -15.32
N VAL A 78 -16.77 16.08 -15.73
CA VAL A 78 -16.20 15.03 -14.90
C VAL A 78 -14.84 15.52 -14.40
N PRO A 79 -14.62 15.63 -13.07
CA PRO A 79 -13.29 15.94 -12.57
C PRO A 79 -12.35 14.78 -12.88
N ASP A 80 -11.29 15.05 -13.64
CA ASP A 80 -10.24 14.07 -13.90
C ASP A 80 -9.32 13.99 -12.68
N LEU A 81 -9.48 12.95 -11.87
CA LEU A 81 -8.71 12.78 -10.63
C LEU A 81 -7.59 11.76 -10.87
N ASN A 82 -6.45 12.27 -11.34
CA ASN A 82 -5.21 11.51 -11.37
C ASN A 82 -4.50 11.65 -10.03
N VAL A 83 -4.37 10.53 -9.31
CA VAL A 83 -3.70 10.48 -8.01
C VAL A 83 -2.46 9.61 -8.12
N GLU A 84 -1.31 10.17 -7.79
CA GLU A 84 -0.07 9.43 -7.61
C GLU A 84 -0.07 8.76 -6.24
N VAL A 85 0.16 7.45 -6.22
CA VAL A 85 0.18 6.63 -5.01
C VAL A 85 1.50 5.89 -4.92
N SER A 86 2.19 6.05 -3.80
CA SER A 86 3.40 5.30 -3.45
C SER A 86 3.40 4.86 -2.00
N ALA A 87 3.90 3.66 -1.73
CA ALA A 87 3.88 3.10 -0.37
C ALA A 87 4.76 3.91 0.60
N MET A 88 5.90 4.42 0.12
CA MET A 88 6.82 5.23 0.90
C MET A 88 6.20 6.56 1.36
N THR A 89 5.50 7.27 0.47
CA THR A 89 4.83 8.53 0.83
C THR A 89 3.64 8.29 1.76
N ALA A 90 2.86 7.22 1.54
CA ALA A 90 1.75 6.85 2.41
C ALA A 90 2.21 6.52 3.83
N LYS A 91 3.33 5.77 3.98
CA LYS A 91 3.94 5.48 5.30
C LYS A 91 4.42 6.75 5.99
N LYS A 92 5.11 7.64 5.27
CA LYS A 92 5.56 8.93 5.81
C LYS A 92 4.39 9.80 6.28
N ARG A 93 3.31 9.88 5.49
CA ARG A 93 2.08 10.58 5.88
C ARG A 93 1.46 10.00 7.15
N ARG A 94 1.31 8.68 7.24
CA ARG A 94 0.80 8.02 8.46
C ARG A 94 1.68 8.29 9.68
N GLN A 95 3.00 8.31 9.53
CA GLN A 95 3.90 8.65 10.64
C GLN A 95 3.72 10.11 11.10
N MET A 96 3.55 11.04 10.17
CA MET A 96 3.25 12.45 10.51
C MET A 96 1.90 12.60 11.19
N GLU A 97 0.87 11.89 10.74
CA GLU A 97 -0.47 11.88 11.32
C GLU A 97 -0.49 11.20 12.71
N ALA A 98 0.29 10.14 12.90
CA ALA A 98 0.53 9.52 14.20
C ALA A 98 1.30 10.46 15.15
N ALA A 99 2.26 11.24 14.65
CA ALA A 99 2.96 12.23 15.45
C ALA A 99 2.04 13.42 15.84
N GLN A 100 1.12 13.83 14.97
CA GLN A 100 0.14 14.88 15.28
C GLN A 100 -0.96 14.41 16.24
N SER A 101 -1.23 13.11 16.31
CA SER A 101 -2.15 12.51 17.29
C SER A 101 -1.47 12.12 18.61
N SER A 102 -0.18 12.43 18.79
CA SER A 102 0.57 12.12 20.01
C SER A 102 0.36 13.08 21.20
N PHE A 103 -0.64 13.98 21.13
CA PHE A 103 -1.15 14.69 22.32
C PHE A 103 -2.01 13.81 23.25
N GLY A 104 -1.98 12.49 23.07
CA GLY A 104 -2.50 11.51 24.02
C GLY A 104 -1.49 10.40 24.23
N VAL A 105 -0.68 10.52 25.28
CA VAL A 105 0.04 9.38 25.85
C VAL A 105 -1.00 8.33 26.20
N ALA A 106 -1.07 7.25 25.42
CA ALA A 106 -1.77 6.04 25.84
C ALA A 106 -0.95 5.42 26.98
N PRO A 107 -1.46 5.34 28.22
CA PRO A 107 -0.77 4.58 29.25
C PRO A 107 -0.84 3.09 28.86
N SER A 108 0.32 2.43 28.83
CA SER A 108 0.38 0.98 28.89
C SER A 108 -0.30 0.52 30.18
N ASN A 109 -1.49 -0.07 30.06
CA ASN A 109 -2.22 -0.62 31.20
C ASN A 109 -1.42 -1.79 31.82
N PRO A 110 -0.99 -1.73 33.10
CA PRO A 110 -0.69 -2.94 33.84
C PRO A 110 -1.99 -3.66 34.22
N THR A 111 -1.99 -4.97 34.04
CA THR A 111 -3.06 -5.91 34.43
C THR A 111 -3.52 -5.68 35.89
N PRO A 112 -4.81 -5.47 36.18
CA PRO A 112 -5.25 -5.28 37.56
C PRO A 112 -5.45 -6.61 38.29
N THR A 113 -4.69 -6.82 39.37
CA THR A 113 -4.95 -7.81 40.41
C THR A 113 -6.09 -7.29 41.31
N PRO A 114 -7.07 -8.12 41.72
CA PRO A 114 -8.17 -7.66 42.55
C PRO A 114 -7.72 -7.59 44.02
N THR A 115 -7.80 -6.41 44.64
CA THR A 115 -7.70 -6.26 46.10
C THR A 115 -9.01 -5.65 46.62
N PRO A 116 -9.66 -6.23 47.64
CA PRO A 116 -10.99 -5.78 48.07
C PRO A 116 -10.93 -4.63 49.09
N ALA A 117 -11.91 -3.73 48.96
CA ALA A 117 -12.52 -2.93 50.00
C ALA A 117 -11.64 -2.02 50.89
N GLN A 118 -11.41 -0.79 50.42
CA GLN A 118 -11.34 0.39 51.29
C GLN A 118 -12.17 1.51 50.64
N VAL A 119 -13.34 1.76 51.23
CA VAL A 119 -14.09 3.03 51.27
C VAL A 119 -14.13 3.84 49.97
N ARG A 120 -15.31 3.82 49.32
CA ARG A 120 -15.74 4.82 48.35
C ARG A 120 -15.62 6.23 48.95
N GLU A 121 -14.46 6.84 48.87
CA GLU A 121 -14.39 8.28 48.65
C GLU A 121 -15.04 8.49 47.28
N ARG A 122 -16.33 8.85 47.32
CA ARG A 122 -17.20 8.94 46.14
C ARG A 122 -16.58 9.94 45.17
N ARG A 123 -15.79 9.43 44.22
CA ARG A 123 -15.34 10.05 42.97
C ARG A 123 -15.48 11.56 43.02
N ARG A 124 -14.49 12.27 43.57
CA ARG A 124 -14.42 13.72 43.42
C ARG A 124 -14.48 13.99 41.92
N ALA A 125 -15.50 14.72 41.49
CA ALA A 125 -15.65 15.08 40.08
C ALA A 125 -14.47 15.98 39.72
N ASP A 126 -13.60 15.48 38.87
CA ASP A 126 -12.62 16.29 38.19
C ASP A 126 -13.31 17.13 37.10
N SER A 127 -12.75 18.30 36.82
CA SER A 127 -13.26 19.22 35.80
C SER A 127 -13.13 18.68 34.37
N SER A 128 -12.45 17.55 34.17
CA SER A 128 -12.18 16.95 32.85
C SER A 128 -13.46 16.51 32.14
N MET A 129 -14.47 16.06 32.89
CA MET A 129 -15.72 15.54 32.33
C MET A 129 -16.80 16.62 32.14
N ASP A 130 -16.57 17.84 32.60
CA ASP A 130 -17.63 18.85 32.67
C ASP A 130 -18.01 19.41 31.30
N MET A 131 -17.07 19.48 30.35
CA MET A 131 -17.39 19.81 28.95
C MET A 131 -18.38 18.81 28.34
N PHE A 132 -18.16 17.51 28.58
CA PHE A 132 -19.02 16.45 28.06
C PHE A 132 -20.37 16.38 28.77
N ARG A 133 -20.40 16.62 30.09
CA ARG A 133 -21.64 16.67 30.87
C ARG A 133 -22.52 17.86 30.47
N ASN A 134 -21.92 19.00 30.15
CA ASN A 134 -22.67 20.18 29.69
C ASN A 134 -23.30 19.94 28.32
N MET A 135 -22.54 19.39 27.35
CA MET A 135 -23.10 19.00 26.05
C MET A 135 -24.27 18.00 26.19
N ALA A 136 -24.14 17.00 27.06
CA ALA A 136 -25.20 16.03 27.29
C ALA A 136 -26.48 16.66 27.91
N LYS A 137 -26.33 17.71 28.72
CA LYS A 137 -27.48 18.43 29.30
C LYS A 137 -28.22 19.26 28.26
N ASP A 138 -27.52 19.83 27.29
CA ASP A 138 -28.14 20.67 26.27
C ASP A 138 -28.91 19.86 25.22
N ILE A 139 -28.47 18.63 24.91
CA ILE A 139 -29.19 17.72 24.00
C ILE A 139 -30.54 17.25 24.59
N ARG A 140 -30.66 17.22 25.92
CA ARG A 140 -31.86 16.74 26.63
C ARG A 140 -32.91 17.82 26.91
N LYS A 141 -32.63 19.08 26.57
CA LYS A 141 -33.62 20.16 26.67
C LYS A 141 -34.46 20.14 25.37
N PRO A 142 -35.80 20.06 25.47
CA PRO A 142 -36.69 20.11 24.30
C PRO A 142 -36.67 21.49 23.62
#